data_AF-A0A2K2VTF6-F1
#
_entry.id   AF-A0A2K2VTF6-F1
#
_cell.length_a   1.000
_cell.length_b   1.000
_cell.length_c   1.000
_cell.angle_alpha   90.00
_cell.angle_beta   90.00
_cell.angle_gamma   90.00
#
_symmetry.space_group_name_H-M   'P 1'
#
loop_
_entity.id
_entity.type
_entity.pdbx_description
1 polymer ?
#
loop_
_entity_poly.entity_id
_entity_poly.type
_entity_poly.pdbx_seq_one_letter_code
_entity_poly.pdbx_strand_id
1 'polypeptide(L)'
;MSVDSAGVEGNNASTAPSNSSDGRYVAFESLSTNLVAGDTNGKVDIFVHDRDADGNGTYDEPGAISTVRVSVDLAGVQGNGDSNSPSISADGSSVTFQSDADNLVVGDTLGFPDIFVDDLQAAAGGGGGGGSSSGGGGCFIATAADGSGMAGEVK
;
A
#
# COMPACT_ATOMS: atom_id res chain seq x y z
N MET A 1 -9.72 14.65 1.44
CA MET A 1 -10.05 13.87 2.65
C MET A 1 -10.05 12.42 2.22
N SER A 2 -9.39 11.55 2.99
CA SER A 2 -9.36 10.09 2.73
C SER A 2 -10.34 9.38 3.65
N VAL A 3 -10.73 8.15 3.32
CA VAL A 3 -11.70 7.34 4.08
C VAL A 3 -11.23 5.90 4.29
N ASP A 4 -11.70 5.26 5.35
CA ASP A 4 -11.56 3.81 5.56
C ASP A 4 -12.52 3.00 4.68
N SER A 5 -12.46 1.66 4.77
CA SER A 5 -13.35 0.75 4.02
C SER A 5 -14.83 0.84 4.41
N ALA A 6 -15.17 1.55 5.49
CA ALA A 6 -16.54 1.84 5.90
C ALA A 6 -16.99 3.24 5.46
N GLY A 7 -16.13 4.01 4.78
CA GLY A 7 -16.40 5.38 4.35
C GLY A 7 -16.23 6.43 5.45
N VAL A 8 -15.57 6.08 6.57
CA VAL A 8 -15.29 7.02 7.67
C VAL A 8 -14.04 7.82 7.36
N GLU A 9 -14.11 9.15 7.53
CA GLU A 9 -12.97 10.04 7.23
C GLU A 9 -11.75 9.77 8.12
N GLY A 10 -10.57 9.89 7.51
CA GLY A 10 -9.28 9.90 8.19
C GLY A 10 -9.18 11.06 9.17
N ASN A 11 -8.52 10.82 10.31
CA ASN A 11 -8.37 11.78 11.40
C ASN A 11 -7.19 12.74 11.24
N ASN A 12 -6.45 12.65 10.12
CA ASN A 12 -5.28 13.48 9.84
C ASN A 12 -5.14 13.79 8.34
N ALA A 13 -4.09 14.51 7.97
CA ALA A 13 -3.82 14.87 6.58
C ALA A 13 -3.51 13.65 5.72
N SER A 14 -3.94 13.74 4.45
CA SER A 14 -3.53 12.84 3.36
C SER A 14 -3.06 13.65 2.17
N THR A 15 -1.99 13.21 1.51
CA THR A 15 -1.28 13.95 0.46
C THR A 15 -0.85 13.03 -0.69
N ALA A 16 -0.29 13.64 -1.74
CA ALA A 16 0.32 12.96 -2.89
C ALA A 16 -0.54 11.82 -3.52
N PRO A 17 -1.77 12.11 -3.98
CA PRO A 17 -2.58 11.07 -4.63
C PRO A 17 -1.99 10.67 -5.99
N SER A 18 -2.06 9.37 -6.29
CA SER A 18 -1.73 8.77 -7.59
C SER A 18 -2.84 7.79 -7.99
N ASN A 19 -3.31 7.87 -9.23
CA ASN A 19 -4.50 7.15 -9.70
C ASN A 19 -4.17 6.14 -10.81
N SER A 20 -4.87 5.01 -10.81
CA SER A 20 -4.92 4.11 -11.96
C SER A 20 -5.59 4.79 -13.15
N SER A 21 -5.36 4.27 -14.37
CA SER A 21 -5.88 4.89 -15.60
C SER A 21 -7.41 4.83 -15.70
N ASP A 22 -8.04 3.85 -15.06
CA ASP A 22 -9.50 3.70 -14.96
C ASP A 22 -10.10 4.47 -13.77
N GLY A 23 -9.25 5.05 -12.90
CA GLY A 23 -9.64 5.77 -11.71
C GLY A 23 -10.24 4.91 -10.59
N ARG A 24 -10.14 3.58 -10.68
CA ARG A 24 -10.62 2.64 -9.67
C ARG A 24 -9.75 2.67 -8.41
N TYR A 25 -8.44 2.67 -8.59
CA TYR A 25 -7.48 2.64 -7.49
C TYR A 25 -6.84 4.01 -7.28
N VAL A 26 -6.72 4.42 -6.01
CA VAL A 26 -6.05 5.65 -5.59
C VAL A 26 -5.02 5.30 -4.53
N ALA A 27 -3.73 5.45 -4.85
CA ALA A 27 -2.65 5.39 -3.87
C ALA A 27 -2.40 6.78 -3.28
N PHE A 28 -2.18 6.87 -1.96
CA PHE A 28 -1.97 8.16 -1.28
C PHE A 28 -1.17 7.99 0.02
N GLU A 29 -0.52 9.07 0.44
CA GLU A 29 0.15 9.19 1.74
C GLU A 29 -0.86 9.58 2.83
N SER A 30 -0.73 9.04 4.03
CA SER A 30 -1.56 9.48 5.17
C SER A 30 -0.85 9.37 6.51
N LEU A 31 -1.09 10.37 7.36
CA LEU A 31 -0.75 10.37 8.79
C LEU A 31 -1.93 9.91 9.67
N SER A 32 -3.01 9.41 9.04
CA SER A 32 -4.26 9.07 9.73
C SER A 32 -4.19 7.68 10.34
N THR A 33 -4.36 7.58 11.65
CA THR A 33 -4.26 6.33 12.41
C THR A 33 -5.54 5.48 12.39
N ASN A 34 -6.59 5.94 11.70
CA ASN A 34 -7.91 5.32 11.70
C ASN A 34 -8.39 4.86 10.32
N LEU A 35 -7.53 4.90 9.28
CA LEU A 35 -7.90 4.41 7.95
C LEU A 35 -7.90 2.89 7.87
N VAL A 36 -7.05 2.23 8.67
CA VAL A 36 -6.98 0.77 8.81
C VAL A 36 -6.77 0.43 10.29
N ALA A 37 -7.40 -0.65 10.74
CA ALA A 37 -7.21 -1.11 12.11
C ALA A 37 -5.74 -1.53 12.36
N GLY A 38 -5.17 -1.09 13.50
CA GLY A 38 -3.80 -1.45 13.86
C GLY A 38 -2.71 -0.55 13.26
N ASP A 39 -3.08 0.60 12.71
CA ASP A 39 -2.13 1.69 12.45
C ASP A 39 -1.77 2.39 13.78
N THR A 40 -0.54 2.17 14.24
CA THR A 40 -0.08 2.62 15.57
C THR A 40 1.34 3.16 15.58
N ASN A 41 2.02 3.24 14.43
CA ASN A 41 3.43 3.64 14.37
C ASN A 41 3.61 5.17 14.44
N GLY A 42 2.56 5.95 14.16
CA GLY A 42 2.62 7.41 14.12
C GLY A 42 3.50 7.93 12.98
N LYS A 43 3.62 7.17 11.89
CA LYS A 43 4.41 7.49 10.70
C LYS A 43 3.50 7.82 9.52
N VAL A 44 4.07 8.43 8.48
CA VAL A 44 3.39 8.51 7.19
C VAL A 44 3.39 7.13 6.57
N ASP A 45 2.20 6.60 6.27
CA ASP A 45 2.00 5.32 5.61
C ASP A 45 1.43 5.53 4.20
N ILE A 46 1.67 4.56 3.31
CA ILE A 46 1.03 4.52 1.99
C ILE A 46 -0.19 3.62 2.05
N PHE A 47 -1.30 4.15 1.55
CA PHE A 47 -2.56 3.43 1.45
C PHE A 47 -3.03 3.38 0.00
N VAL A 48 -3.80 2.35 -0.33
CA VAL A 48 -4.54 2.22 -1.58
C VAL A 48 -6.01 2.14 -1.26
N HIS A 49 -6.79 2.98 -1.93
CA HIS A 49 -8.25 2.96 -1.91
C HIS A 49 -8.78 2.38 -3.23
N ASP A 50 -9.47 1.25 -3.14
CA ASP A 50 -10.27 0.66 -4.23
C ASP A 50 -11.71 1.18 -4.12
N ARG A 51 -12.17 1.85 -5.17
CA ARG A 51 -13.49 2.49 -5.26
C ARG A 51 -14.58 1.55 -5.79
N ASP A 52 -14.22 0.35 -6.25
CA ASP A 52 -15.11 -0.63 -6.89
C ASP A 52 -14.70 -2.05 -6.43
N ALA A 53 -14.68 -2.26 -5.12
CA ALA A 53 -14.14 -3.48 -4.52
C ALA A 53 -14.94 -4.74 -4.93
N ASP A 54 -16.21 -4.60 -5.32
CA ASP A 54 -17.02 -5.71 -5.84
C ASP A 54 -16.88 -5.90 -7.37
N GLY A 55 -16.25 -4.95 -8.07
CA GLY A 55 -15.92 -5.02 -9.49
C GLY A 55 -17.13 -4.88 -10.41
N ASN A 56 -18.20 -4.23 -9.95
CA ASN A 56 -19.44 -4.08 -10.72
C ASN A 56 -19.39 -2.87 -11.68
N GLY A 57 -18.36 -2.02 -11.57
CA GLY A 57 -18.15 -0.82 -12.39
C GLY A 57 -18.82 0.45 -11.84
N THR A 58 -19.39 0.39 -10.65
CA THR A 58 -19.99 1.53 -9.94
C THR A 58 -19.04 1.97 -8.84
N TYR A 59 -18.59 3.22 -8.89
CA TYR A 59 -17.58 3.73 -7.97
C TYR A 59 -18.21 4.31 -6.71
N ASP A 60 -17.49 4.17 -5.60
CA ASP A 60 -17.78 4.75 -4.28
C ASP A 60 -19.11 4.26 -3.66
N GLU A 61 -19.53 3.03 -4.00
CA GLU A 61 -20.73 2.45 -3.41
C GLU A 61 -20.49 2.09 -1.92
N PRO A 62 -21.40 2.47 -1.01
CA PRO A 62 -21.27 2.12 0.40
C PRO A 62 -21.19 0.60 0.60
N GLY A 63 -20.10 0.13 1.19
CA GLY A 63 -19.84 -1.30 1.39
C GLY A 63 -19.19 -2.03 0.22
N ALA A 64 -18.89 -1.32 -0.89
CA ALA A 64 -18.10 -1.83 -2.02
C ALA A 64 -16.85 -0.96 -2.28
N ILE A 65 -16.31 -0.38 -1.21
CA ILE A 65 -15.00 0.31 -1.21
C ILE A 65 -14.05 -0.41 -0.26
N SER A 66 -12.75 -0.30 -0.51
CA SER A 66 -11.73 -0.91 0.34
C SER A 66 -10.50 -0.01 0.46
N THR A 67 -10.06 0.25 1.69
CA THR A 67 -8.79 0.92 1.97
C THR A 67 -7.83 -0.05 2.64
N VAL A 68 -6.63 -0.19 2.08
CA VAL A 68 -5.57 -1.06 2.59
C VAL A 68 -4.27 -0.27 2.73
N ARG A 69 -3.44 -0.64 3.72
CA ARG A 69 -2.08 -0.11 3.88
C ARG A 69 -1.11 -1.00 3.11
N VAL A 70 -0.27 -0.40 2.27
CA VAL A 70 0.72 -1.10 1.43
C VAL A 70 2.16 -0.89 1.91
N SER A 71 2.42 0.07 2.80
CA SER A 71 3.71 0.24 3.48
C SER A 71 3.91 -0.77 4.64
N VAL A 72 3.77 -2.06 4.34
CA VAL A 72 3.93 -3.17 5.28
C VAL A 72 4.96 -4.19 4.79
N ASP A 73 5.52 -4.98 5.68
CA ASP A 73 6.36 -6.12 5.32
C ASP A 73 5.52 -7.31 4.78
N LEU A 74 6.20 -8.38 4.35
CA LEU A 74 5.57 -9.60 3.84
C LEU A 74 4.62 -10.31 4.84
N ALA A 75 4.74 -10.01 6.14
CA ALA A 75 3.87 -10.52 7.19
C ALA A 75 2.74 -9.54 7.56
N GLY A 76 2.63 -8.40 6.87
CA GLY A 76 1.66 -7.35 7.15
C GLY A 76 2.04 -6.46 8.33
N VAL A 77 3.29 -6.50 8.79
CA VAL A 77 3.81 -5.64 9.86
C VAL A 77 4.13 -4.26 9.28
N GLN A 78 3.65 -3.21 9.93
CA GLN A 78 3.90 -1.83 9.51
C GLN A 78 5.38 -1.45 9.53
N GLY A 79 5.78 -0.58 8.60
CA GLY A 79 7.08 0.07 8.60
C GLY A 79 7.31 0.89 9.89
N ASN A 80 8.57 0.96 10.32
CA ASN A 80 9.02 1.76 11.46
C ASN A 80 9.53 3.16 11.07
N GLY A 81 9.63 3.44 9.77
CA GLY A 81 9.97 4.72 9.16
C GLY A 81 8.82 5.30 8.33
N ASP A 82 8.99 6.54 7.85
CA ASP A 82 8.01 7.20 7.00
C ASP A 82 8.07 6.65 5.57
N SER A 83 6.92 6.51 4.93
CA SER A 83 6.78 6.11 3.53
C SER A 83 6.13 7.22 2.71
N ASN A 84 6.71 7.55 1.55
CA ASN A 84 6.38 8.75 0.78
C ASN A 84 6.39 8.49 -0.74
N SER A 85 5.87 9.45 -1.50
CA SER A 85 5.87 9.51 -2.97
C SER A 85 5.29 8.26 -3.65
N PRO A 86 4.04 7.87 -3.36
CA PRO A 86 3.43 6.72 -3.97
C PRO A 86 3.14 6.95 -5.46
N SER A 87 3.32 5.91 -6.26
CA SER A 87 2.89 5.87 -7.66
C SER A 87 2.25 4.52 -7.96
N ILE A 88 1.03 4.54 -8.49
CA ILE A 88 0.32 3.33 -8.91
C ILE A 88 0.48 3.10 -10.42
N SER A 89 0.59 1.84 -10.83
CA SER A 89 0.62 1.46 -12.24
C SER A 89 -0.72 1.81 -12.93
N ALA A 90 -0.67 2.03 -14.25
CA ALA A 90 -1.85 2.42 -15.02
C ALA A 90 -2.99 1.37 -14.94
N ASP A 91 -2.65 0.10 -14.80
CA ASP A 91 -3.58 -1.02 -14.66
C ASP A 91 -3.98 -1.33 -13.20
N GLY A 92 -3.46 -0.58 -12.22
CA GLY A 92 -3.74 -0.80 -10.80
C GLY A 92 -3.13 -2.08 -10.23
N SER A 93 -2.19 -2.71 -10.93
CA SER A 93 -1.56 -3.97 -10.48
C SER A 93 -0.40 -3.78 -9.51
N SER A 94 0.24 -2.61 -9.44
CA SER A 94 1.37 -2.41 -8.52
C SER A 94 1.48 -0.98 -8.04
N VAL A 95 2.04 -0.80 -6.84
CA VAL A 95 2.35 0.51 -6.25
C VAL A 95 3.83 0.58 -5.91
N THR A 96 4.49 1.65 -6.32
CA THR A 96 5.86 1.97 -5.95
C THR A 96 5.89 3.10 -4.94
N PHE A 97 6.75 3.05 -3.93
CA PHE A 97 6.91 4.11 -2.93
C PHE A 97 8.32 4.15 -2.37
N GLN A 98 8.72 5.29 -1.81
CA GLN A 98 9.95 5.42 -1.02
C GLN A 98 9.64 5.13 0.44
N SER A 99 10.52 4.44 1.17
CA SER A 99 10.40 4.27 2.63
C SER A 99 11.72 4.43 3.35
N ASP A 100 11.67 5.08 4.51
CA ASP A 100 12.78 5.18 5.47
C ASP A 100 12.79 4.00 6.46
N ALA A 101 11.89 3.03 6.29
CA ALA A 101 11.71 1.90 7.19
C ALA A 101 12.70 0.76 6.91
N ASP A 102 13.49 0.39 7.90
CA ASP A 102 14.48 -0.70 7.81
C ASP A 102 13.86 -2.11 8.01
N ASN A 103 12.55 -2.18 8.28
CA ASN A 103 11.87 -3.42 8.63
C ASN A 103 10.84 -3.88 7.59
N LEU A 104 10.75 -3.23 6.43
CA LEU A 104 9.86 -3.66 5.34
C LEU A 104 10.42 -4.89 4.61
N VAL A 105 11.74 -5.01 4.52
CA VAL A 105 12.43 -6.15 3.90
C VAL A 105 13.54 -6.64 4.82
N VAL A 106 13.58 -7.96 5.04
CA VAL A 106 14.64 -8.59 5.83
C VAL A 106 16.00 -8.33 5.16
N GLY A 107 16.91 -7.70 5.90
CA GLY A 107 18.28 -7.42 5.44
C GLY A 107 18.51 -5.98 5.00
N ASP A 108 17.45 -5.17 4.90
CA ASP A 108 17.59 -3.72 4.88
C ASP A 108 18.05 -3.24 6.26
N THR A 109 19.30 -2.81 6.34
CA THR A 109 19.96 -2.49 7.62
C THR A 109 20.77 -1.21 7.55
N LEU A 110 20.73 -0.53 6.40
CA LEU A 110 21.61 0.60 6.12
C LEU A 110 20.93 1.95 6.40
N GLY A 111 19.61 1.96 6.65
CA GLY A 111 18.87 3.14 7.12
C GLY A 111 18.84 4.29 6.12
N PHE A 112 19.03 3.98 4.82
CA PHE A 112 18.79 4.92 3.74
C PHE A 112 17.39 4.70 3.18
N PRO A 113 16.74 5.75 2.65
CA PRO A 113 15.46 5.57 2.02
C PRO A 113 15.58 4.68 0.78
N ASP A 114 14.79 3.62 0.74
CA ASP A 114 14.74 2.67 -0.37
C ASP A 114 13.43 2.80 -1.14
N ILE A 115 13.47 2.40 -2.42
CA ILE A 115 12.26 2.29 -3.25
C ILE A 115 11.73 0.87 -3.14
N PHE A 116 10.45 0.75 -2.82
CA PHE A 116 9.72 -0.50 -2.70
C PHE A 116 8.64 -0.58 -3.77
N VAL A 117 8.33 -1.81 -4.20
CA VAL A 117 7.19 -2.12 -5.09
C VAL A 117 6.33 -3.16 -4.40
N ASP A 118 5.04 -2.88 -4.26
CA ASP A 118 4.01 -3.82 -3.82
C ASP A 118 3.11 -4.21 -5.00
N ASP A 119 2.78 -5.49 -5.09
CA ASP A 119 1.88 -6.06 -6.10
C ASP A 119 0.47 -6.16 -5.52
N LEU A 120 -0.49 -5.50 -6.17
CA LEU A 120 -1.90 -5.49 -5.80
C LEU A 120 -2.66 -6.70 -6.37
N GLN A 121 -2.03 -7.56 -7.18
CA GLN A 121 -2.63 -8.78 -7.72
C GLN A 121 -2.78 -9.89 -6.67
N ALA A 122 -3.71 -9.70 -5.73
CA ALA A 122 -4.67 -10.69 -5.25
C ALA A 122 -5.57 -10.12 -4.13
N ALA A 123 -6.62 -9.38 -4.52
CA ALA A 123 -7.88 -9.32 -3.75
C ALA A 123 -9.09 -9.91 -4.52
N ALA A 124 -8.88 -10.40 -5.75
CA ALA A 124 -9.91 -11.06 -6.55
C ALA A 124 -9.88 -12.59 -6.35
N GLY A 125 -10.29 -13.05 -5.16
CA GLY A 125 -10.57 -14.47 -4.88
C GLY A 125 -12.06 -14.68 -4.71
N GLY A 126 -12.75 -15.11 -5.77
CA GLY A 126 -14.19 -15.36 -5.75
C GLY A 126 -14.62 -16.47 -4.78
N GLY A 127 -15.83 -16.31 -4.24
CA GLY A 127 -16.70 -17.43 -3.83
C GLY A 127 -16.72 -17.81 -2.35
N GLY A 128 -17.63 -17.17 -1.59
CA GLY A 128 -18.50 -17.85 -0.62
C GLY A 128 -17.98 -18.12 0.79
N GLY A 129 -18.65 -17.51 1.78
CA GLY A 129 -18.75 -18.04 3.15
C GLY A 129 -18.24 -17.09 4.22
N GLY A 130 -19.15 -16.66 5.10
CA GLY A 130 -18.91 -15.62 6.10
C GLY A 130 -17.79 -15.91 7.11
N GLY A 131 -17.16 -14.83 7.56
CA GLY A 131 -16.17 -14.81 8.63
C GLY A 131 -15.25 -13.62 8.47
N SER A 132 -15.12 -12.81 9.51
CA SER A 132 -14.29 -11.60 9.59
C SER A 132 -12.93 -11.76 8.88
N SER A 133 -12.67 -10.99 7.83
CA SER A 133 -11.37 -11.00 7.17
C SER A 133 -10.66 -9.67 7.37
N SER A 134 -9.73 -9.66 8.32
CA SER A 134 -8.53 -8.82 8.29
C SER A 134 -7.79 -9.15 6.99
N GLY A 135 -8.10 -8.43 5.92
CA GLY A 135 -7.55 -8.65 4.59
C GLY A 135 -6.14 -8.09 4.49
N GLY A 136 -5.15 -8.83 5.00
CA GLY A 136 -3.77 -8.66 4.58
C GLY A 136 -3.65 -9.17 3.15
N GLY A 137 -3.67 -8.24 2.18
CA GLY A 137 -3.37 -8.53 0.78
C GLY A 137 -1.98 -9.14 0.67
N GLY A 138 -1.85 -10.23 -0.08
CA GLY A 138 -0.60 -10.95 -0.26
C GLY A 138 0.40 -10.09 -1.01
N CYS A 139 1.27 -9.43 -0.26
CA CYS A 139 2.34 -8.56 -0.68
C CYS A 139 3.47 -9.39 -1.31
N PHE A 140 3.83 -9.14 -2.57
CA PHE A 140 5.10 -9.58 -3.15
C PHE A 140 6.01 -8.34 -3.28
N ILE A 141 6.80 -8.06 -2.24
CA ILE A 141 7.75 -6.93 -2.29
C ILE A 141 8.91 -7.26 -3.23
N ALA A 142 9.12 -6.46 -4.27
CA ALA A 142 10.29 -6.55 -5.13
C ALA A 142 11.22 -5.33 -4.98
N THR A 143 12.41 -5.61 -4.44
CA THR A 143 13.70 -4.90 -4.52
C THR A 143 13.79 -3.47 -3.96
N ALA A 144 14.54 -3.33 -2.86
CA ALA A 144 15.32 -2.13 -2.56
C ALA A 144 16.36 -1.94 -3.68
N ALA A 145 16.29 -0.83 -4.41
CA ALA A 145 17.32 -0.48 -5.38
C ALA A 145 18.55 0.09 -4.65
N ASP A 146 19.33 -0.76 -3.98
CA ASP A 146 20.66 -0.34 -3.57
C ASP A 146 21.50 -0.12 -4.84
N GLY A 147 22.19 1.02 -4.90
CA GLY A 147 23.05 1.37 -6.04
C GLY A 147 24.34 0.54 -6.12
N SER A 148 24.41 -0.68 -5.60
CA SER A 148 25.65 -1.46 -5.51
C SER A 148 25.74 -2.68 -6.46
N GLY A 149 25.13 -2.57 -7.64
CA GLY A 149 25.17 -3.60 -8.69
C GLY A 149 26.11 -3.38 -9.89
N MET A 150 27.01 -2.38 -9.87
CA MET A 150 27.99 -2.16 -10.96
C MET A 150 29.44 -2.26 -10.47
N ALA A 151 29.83 -3.44 -9.96
CA ALA A 151 31.23 -3.78 -9.73
C ALA A 151 31.59 -5.16 -10.32
N GLY A 152 31.91 -5.15 -11.62
CA GLY A 152 32.89 -5.99 -12.29
C GLY A 152 32.82 -7.53 -12.17
N GLU A 153 32.32 -8.19 -13.22
CA GLU A 153 32.89 -9.48 -13.63
C GLU A 153 34.08 -9.20 -14.58
N VAL A 154 35.30 -9.38 -14.06
CA VAL A 154 36.48 -9.68 -14.87
C VAL A 154 36.79 -11.15 -14.63
N LYS A 155 36.67 -11.96 -15.69
CA LYS A 155 37.42 -13.21 -15.85
C LYS A 155 38.29 -13.06 -17.08
#